data_AF-A0A2G5W4L7-F1
#
_entry.id   AF-A0A2G5W4L7-F1
#
_cell.length_a   1.000
_cell.length_b   1.000
_cell.length_c   1.000
_cell.angle_alpha   90.00
_cell.angle_beta   90.00
_cell.angle_gamma   90.00
#
_symmetry.space_group_name_H-M   'P 1'
#
loop_
_entity.id
_entity.type
_entity.pdbx_description
1 polymer ?
#
loop_
_entity_poly.entity_id
_entity_poly.type
_entity_poly.pdbx_seq_one_letter_code
_entity_poly.pdbx_strand_id
1 'polypeptide(L)' 'MKIRAIFIGDVRFDQCSVFELNNEMNYFEMIIDKEIKYEKVVVEEDEEFLIFEVENDSATMMNE' A
#
# COMPACT_ATOMS: atom_id res chain seq x y z
N MET A 1 -7.35 -6.42 -11.19
CA MET A 1 -6.36 -5.36 -10.93
C MET A 1 -6.56 -4.83 -9.52
N LYS A 2 -5.50 -4.76 -8.72
CA LYS A 2 -5.51 -4.21 -7.36
C LYS A 2 -4.36 -3.22 -7.24
N ILE A 3 -4.59 -2.11 -6.55
CA ILE A 3 -3.52 -1.15 -6.22
C ILE A 3 -3.10 -1.41 -4.78
N ARG A 4 -1.79 -1.54 -4.57
CA ARG A 4 -1.20 -1.79 -3.27
C ARG A 4 -0.05 -0.84 -2.98
N ALA A 5 0.25 -0.67 -1.71
CA ALA A 5 1.39 0.12 -1.26
C ALA A 5 2.17 -0.63 -0.19
N ILE A 6 3.48 -0.43 -0.15
CA ILE A 6 4.36 -0.87 0.94
C ILE A 6 4.91 0.37 1.63
N PHE A 7 4.75 0.44 2.95
CA PHE A 7 5.40 1.47 3.75
C PHE A 7 6.85 1.05 4.04
N ILE A 8 7.82 1.86 3.59
CA ILE A 8 9.27 1.61 3.73
C ILE A 8 9.94 2.45 4.83
N GLY A 9 9.22 3.38 5.46
CA GLY A 9 9.70 4.14 6.62
C GLY A 9 9.76 3.33 7.92
N ASP A 10 9.17 2.12 7.93
CA ASP A 10 9.13 1.26 9.10
C ASP A 10 10.31 0.29 9.16
N VAL A 11 11.06 0.32 10.25
CA VAL A 11 12.26 -0.53 10.48
C VAL A 11 11.91 -1.92 11.03
N ARG A 12 10.64 -2.32 11.02
CA ARG A 12 10.19 -3.65 11.46
C ARG A 12 10.72 -4.73 10.52
N PHE A 13 11.80 -5.40 10.95
CA PHE A 13 12.51 -6.43 10.19
C PHE A 13 11.70 -7.69 9.89
N ASP A 14 10.61 -7.95 10.62
CA ASP A 14 9.86 -9.21 10.56
C ASP A 14 8.53 -9.11 9.80
N GLN A 15 8.08 -7.91 9.45
CA GLN A 15 6.80 -7.71 8.76
C GLN A 15 6.90 -6.68 7.64
N CYS A 16 6.43 -7.07 6.45
CA CYS A 16 6.25 -6.13 5.34
C CYS A 16 4.84 -5.55 5.40
N SER A 17 4.74 -4.25 5.67
CA SER A 17 3.46 -3.55 5.80
C SER A 17 2.86 -3.30 4.41
N VAL A 18 2.08 -4.28 3.93
CA VAL A 18 1.37 -4.20 2.64
C VAL A 18 -0.04 -3.70 2.84
N PHE A 19 -0.39 -2.64 2.11
CA PHE A 19 -1.71 -2.03 2.09
C PHE A 19 -2.38 -2.24 0.73
N GLU A 20 -3.70 -2.33 0.70
CA GLU A 20 -4.52 -2.44 -0.51
C GLU A 20 -5.55 -1.32 -0.56
N LEU A 21 -5.69 -0.68 -1.73
CA LEU A 21 -6.62 0.43 -1.91
C LEU A 21 -8.07 -0.06 -1.88
N ASN A 22 -8.83 0.46 -0.93
CA ASN A 22 -10.28 0.40 -0.91
C ASN A 22 -10.86 1.61 -1.66
N ASN A 23 -11.28 1.39 -2.91
CA ASN A 23 -11.81 2.43 -3.79
C ASN A 23 -13.14 3.03 -3.31
N GLU A 24 -13.91 2.32 -2.48
CA GLU A 24 -15.19 2.82 -1.99
C GLU A 24 -15.00 3.84 -0.86
N MET A 25 -14.01 3.59 0.00
CA MET A 25 -13.74 4.40 1.18
C MET A 25 -12.61 5.41 0.98
N ASN A 26 -11.82 5.27 -0.08
CA ASN A 26 -10.65 6.09 -0.38
C ASN A 26 -9.51 5.96 0.65
N TYR A 27 -9.32 4.74 1.16
CA TYR A 27 -8.25 4.38 2.11
C TYR A 27 -7.42 3.22 1.58
N PHE A 28 -6.14 3.21 1.90
CA PHE A 28 -5.29 2.03 1.85
C PHE A 28 -5.37 1.30 3.19
N GLU A 29 -5.82 0.05 3.17
CA GLU A 29 -5.97 -0.78 4.36
C GLU A 29 -4.91 -1.87 4.38
N MET A 30 -4.26 -2.09 5.52
CA MET A 30 -3.27 -3.16 5.64
C MET A 30 -3.95 -4.51 5.40
N ILE A 31 -3.30 -5.41 4.66
CA ILE A 31 -3.89 -6.70 4.30
C ILE A 31 -4.06 -7.59 5.54
N ILE A 32 -3.08 -7.56 6.46
CA ILE A 32 -3.06 -8.42 7.64
C ILE A 32 -3.83 -7.84 8.83
N ASP A 33 -4.00 -6.51 8.88
CA ASP A 33 -4.70 -5.81 9.96
C ASP A 33 -5.49 -4.62 9.43
N LYS A 34 -6.80 -4.81 9.27
CA LYS A 34 -7.70 -3.81 8.71
C LYS A 34 -7.93 -2.58 9.62
N GLU A 35 -7.49 -2.62 10.88
CA GLU A 35 -7.52 -1.44 11.75
C GLU A 35 -6.44 -0.43 11.35
N ILE A 36 -5.34 -0.89 10.74
CA ILE A 36 -4.27 -0.04 10.23
C ILE A 36 -4.60 0.38 8.80
N LYS A 37 -4.83 1.68 8.62
CA LYS A 37 -5.16 2.28 7.31
C LYS A 37 -4.65 3.71 7.19
N TYR A 38 -4.42 4.11 5.95
CA TYR A 38 -4.01 5.46 5.57
C TYR A 38 -4.97 6.02 4.53
N GLU A 39 -5.21 7.32 4.56
CA GLU A 39 -5.96 7.98 3.48
C GLU A 39 -5.20 7.85 2.17
N LYS A 40 -5.93 7.73 1.06
CA LYS A 40 -5.32 7.61 -0.27
C LYS A 40 -4.29 8.72 -0.54
N VAL A 41 -4.62 9.96 -0.19
CA VAL A 41 -3.74 11.12 -0.40
C VAL A 41 -2.42 11.00 0.37
N VAL A 42 -2.45 10.45 1.58
CA VAL A 42 -1.23 10.25 2.40
C VAL A 42 -0.31 9.26 1.69
N VAL A 43 -0.85 8.15 1.20
CA VAL A 43 -0.04 7.14 0.50
C VAL A 43 0.50 7.65 -0.83
N GLU A 44 -0.25 8.50 -1.54
CA GLU A 44 0.14 9.03 -2.85
C GLU A 44 1.16 10.19 -2.78
N GLU A 45 1.20 10.94 -1.67
CA GLU A 45 2.09 12.10 -1.50
C GLU A 45 3.36 11.81 -0.68
N ASP A 46 3.41 10.68 0.03
CA ASP A 46 4.51 10.33 0.92
C ASP A 46 5.51 9.38 0.23
N GLU A 47 6.75 9.85 0.09
CA GLU A 47 7.87 9.11 -0.53
C GLU A 47 8.25 7.83 0.23
N GLU A 48 7.79 7.66 1.47
CA GLU A 48 7.95 6.44 2.25
C GLU A 48 6.94 5.33 1.85
N PHE A 49 6.11 5.55 0.83
CA PHE A 49 5.25 4.52 0.25
C PHE A 49 5.65 4.13 -1.18
N LEU A 50 5.89 2.84 -1.38
CA LEU A 50 6.05 2.25 -2.70
C LEU A 50 4.71 1.75 -3.22
N ILE A 51 4.17 2.37 -4.27
CA ILE A 51 2.86 2.04 -4.85
C ILE A 51 3.04 1.14 -6.08
N PHE A 52 2.26 0.07 -6.17
CA PHE A 52 2.31 -0.89 -7.27
C PHE A 52 0.93 -1.46 -7.60
N GLU A 53 0.76 -1.83 -8.86
CA GLU A 53 -0.37 -2.60 -9.34
C GLU A 53 -0.08 -4.09 -9.23
N VAL A 54 -1.11 -4.87 -8.88
CA VAL A 54 -1.08 -6.33 -8.89
C VAL A 54 -2.10 -6.85 -9.89
N GLU A 55 -1.61 -7.65 -10.83
CA GLU A 55 -2.40 -8.36 -11.81
C GLU A 55 -1.92 -9.82 -11.91
N ASN A 56 -2.81 -10.76 -11.58
CA ASN A 56 -2.47 -12.18 -11.42
C ASN A 56 -1.30 -12.35 -10.43
N ASP A 57 -0.18 -12.93 -10.88
CA ASP A 57 1.04 -13.16 -10.09
C ASP A 57 2.14 -12.11 -10.37
N SER A 58 1.80 -11.03 -11.07
CA SER A 58 2.73 -9.95 -11.43
C SER A 58 2.45 -8.69 -10.61
N ALA A 59 3.51 -8.04 -10.15
CA ALA A 59 3.47 -6.72 -9.54
C ALA A 59 4.26 -5.72 -10.39
N THR A 60 3.67 -4.56 -10.66
CA THR A 60 4.27 -3.49 -11.46
C THR A 60 4.26 -2.20 -10.66
N MET A 61 5.42 -1.59 -10.43
CA MET A 61 5.53 -0.30 -9.74
C MET A 61 4.78 0.79 -10.53
N MET A 62 4.03 1.63 -9.82
CA MET A 62 3.24 2.71 -10.43
C MET A 62 4.00 4.02 -10.57
N ASN A 63 4.99 4.30 -9.73
CA ASN A 63 5.89 5.46 -9.82
C ASN A 63 7.25 5.18 -9.13
N GLU A 64 8.31 5.85 -9.62
CA GLU A 64 9.65 6.01 -9.01
C GLU A 64 9.75 7.30 -8.21
#